data_AF-I8TNT7-F1
#
_entry.id   AF-I8TNT7-F1
#
_cell.length_a   1.000
_cell.length_b   1.000
_cell.length_c   1.000
_cell.angle_alpha   90.00
_cell.angle_beta   90.00
_cell.angle_gamma   90.00
#
_symmetry.space_group_name_H-M   'P 1'
#
loop_
_entity.id
_entity.type
_entity.pdbx_description
1 polymer ?
#
loop_
_entity_poly.entity_id
_entity_poly.type
_entity_poly.pdbx_seq_one_letter_code
_entity_poly.pdbx_strand_id
1 'polypeptide(L)'
;MGKTQNTSAGPGPVIYCGPNLGSKGLLRYVIYKQELPEHLNSLFAKCPEIKELFIPVQELAKVQAEIKQPGTIFYRLYQVVQAFSQKGAI
;
A
#
# COMPACT_ATOMS: atom_id res chain seq x y z
N MET A 1 -28.21 -11.47 -5.89
CA MET A 1 -27.56 -12.11 -4.73
C MET A 1 -26.05 -11.85 -4.79
N GLY A 2 -25.49 -11.24 -3.73
CA GLY A 2 -24.06 -11.14 -3.42
C GLY A 2 -23.24 -10.13 -4.24
N LYS A 3 -22.40 -9.24 -3.68
CA LYS A 3 -21.99 -8.95 -2.30
C LYS A 3 -21.60 -7.46 -2.23
N THR A 4 -21.98 -6.85 -1.12
CA THR A 4 -21.55 -5.54 -0.62
C THR A 4 -20.03 -5.42 -0.55
N GLN A 5 -19.45 -4.36 -1.13
CA GLN A 5 -18.09 -3.92 -0.79
C GLN A 5 -18.16 -2.54 -0.13
N ASN A 6 -18.26 -2.57 1.19
CA ASN A 6 -18.07 -1.44 2.07
C ASN A 6 -16.57 -1.14 2.16
N THR A 7 -16.09 0.01 1.68
CA THR A 7 -14.85 0.62 2.20
C THR A 7 -14.87 2.13 1.98
N SER A 8 -15.08 2.88 3.06
CA SER A 8 -15.07 4.34 3.11
C SER A 8 -13.64 4.89 3.01
N ALA A 9 -13.29 5.61 1.94
CA ALA A 9 -12.15 6.55 1.87
C ALA A 9 -12.17 7.45 0.60
N GLY A 10 -13.30 8.09 0.30
CA GLY A 10 -13.42 9.13 -0.75
C GLY A 10 -13.26 8.65 -2.22
N PRO A 11 -13.88 9.35 -3.21
CA PRO A 11 -13.85 8.96 -4.63
C PRO A 11 -12.54 9.33 -5.35
N GLY A 12 -11.46 9.57 -4.60
CA GLY A 12 -10.23 10.16 -5.12
C GLY A 12 -9.16 9.13 -5.51
N PRO A 13 -8.19 9.50 -6.34
CA PRO A 13 -7.05 8.64 -6.64
C PRO A 13 -6.24 8.32 -5.37
N VAL A 14 -5.76 7.07 -5.29
CA VAL A 14 -4.87 6.61 -4.23
C VAL A 14 -3.45 6.43 -4.76
N ILE A 15 -2.47 6.47 -3.87
CA ILE A 15 -1.05 6.34 -4.18
C ILE A 15 -0.41 5.31 -3.25
N TYR A 16 0.46 4.47 -3.79
CA TYR A 16 1.24 3.53 -3.00
C TYR A 16 2.50 4.20 -2.42
N CYS A 17 2.62 4.21 -1.09
CA CYS A 17 3.72 4.87 -0.37
C CYS A 17 4.75 3.91 0.26
N GLY A 18 4.59 2.60 0.05
CA GLY A 18 5.52 1.59 0.56
C GLY A 18 6.84 1.48 -0.22
N PRO A 19 7.71 0.52 0.13
CA PRO A 19 8.94 0.26 -0.62
C PRO A 19 8.64 -0.32 -2.00
N ASN A 20 9.58 -0.16 -2.94
CA ASN A 20 9.45 -0.70 -4.30
C ASN A 20 9.46 -2.23 -4.27
N LEU A 21 8.37 -2.85 -4.74
CA LEU A 21 8.28 -4.29 -5.00
C LEU A 21 8.37 -4.53 -6.52
N GLY A 22 9.45 -4.05 -7.14
CA GLY A 22 9.63 -4.05 -8.60
C GLY A 22 9.48 -5.44 -9.23
N SER A 23 10.01 -6.48 -8.59
CA SER A 23 9.87 -7.88 -9.02
C SER A 23 8.43 -8.40 -9.04
N LYS A 24 7.49 -7.67 -8.41
CA LYS A 24 6.06 -8.03 -8.32
C LYS A 24 5.15 -6.95 -8.94
N GLY A 25 5.72 -5.99 -9.66
CA GLY A 25 4.96 -4.97 -10.40
C GLY A 25 4.38 -3.83 -9.55
N LEU A 26 4.78 -3.69 -8.28
CA LEU A 26 4.30 -2.60 -7.41
C LEU A 26 5.42 -1.59 -7.13
N LEU A 27 5.30 -0.40 -7.74
CA LEU A 27 6.28 0.68 -7.61
C LEU A 27 5.75 1.79 -6.71
N ARG A 28 6.65 2.38 -5.92
CA ARG A 28 6.35 3.51 -5.03
C ARG A 28 5.93 4.73 -5.85
N TYR A 29 4.97 5.48 -5.32
CA TYR A 29 4.39 6.69 -5.88
C TYR A 29 3.63 6.52 -7.19
N VAL A 30 3.21 5.30 -7.52
CA VAL A 30 2.23 5.06 -8.58
C VAL A 30 0.83 5.42 -8.08
N ILE A 31 0.10 6.17 -8.90
CA ILE A 31 -1.28 6.60 -8.64
C ILE A 31 -2.26 5.64 -9.30
N TYR A 32 -3.28 5.24 -8.54
CA TYR A 32 -4.38 4.38 -8.97
C TYR A 32 -5.69 5.17 -8.87
N LYS A 33 -6.41 5.27 -10.00
CA LYS A 33 -7.58 6.17 -10.14
C LYS A 33 -8.94 5.48 -9.98
N GLN A 34 -8.95 4.15 -9.89
CA GLN A 34 -10.17 3.34 -9.81
C GLN A 34 -9.97 2.24 -8.77
N GLU A 35 -9.81 0.99 -9.21
CA GLU A 35 -9.55 -0.15 -8.34
C GLU A 35 -8.08 -0.55 -8.37
N LEU A 36 -7.65 -1.26 -7.33
CA LEU A 36 -6.31 -1.82 -7.28
C LEU A 36 -6.23 -3.01 -8.26
N PRO A 37 -5.14 -3.13 -9.04
CA PRO A 37 -5.02 -4.22 -10.01
C PRO A 37 -5.12 -5.62 -9.38
N GLU A 38 -5.83 -6.54 -10.04
CA GLU A 38 -6.05 -7.90 -9.53
C GLU A 38 -4.75 -8.69 -9.32
N HIS A 39 -3.71 -8.42 -10.11
CA HIS A 39 -2.41 -9.07 -9.95
C HIS A 39 -1.75 -8.77 -8.58
N LEU A 40 -2.19 -7.71 -7.89
CA LEU A 40 -1.74 -7.38 -6.54
C LEU A 40 -2.49 -8.16 -5.45
N ASN A 41 -3.61 -8.83 -5.76
CA ASN A 41 -4.40 -9.58 -4.76
C ASN A 41 -3.55 -10.66 -4.06
N SER A 42 -2.65 -11.32 -4.80
CA SER A 42 -1.71 -12.28 -4.23
C SER A 42 -0.72 -11.62 -3.25
N LEU A 43 -0.32 -10.38 -3.51
CA LEU A 43 0.52 -9.61 -2.57
C LEU A 43 -0.25 -9.24 -1.32
N PHE A 44 -1.49 -8.76 -1.46
CA PHE A 44 -2.34 -8.42 -0.32
C PHE A 44 -2.64 -9.64 0.56
N ALA A 45 -2.81 -10.82 -0.05
CA ALA A 45 -3.00 -12.06 0.69
C ALA A 45 -1.76 -12.48 1.47
N LYS A 46 -0.55 -12.25 0.92
CA LYS A 46 0.72 -12.59 1.58
C LYS A 46 1.15 -11.56 2.63
N CYS A 47 0.87 -10.28 2.40
CA CYS A 47 1.22 -9.17 3.28
C CYS A 47 0.11 -8.11 3.21
N PRO A 48 -0.90 -8.17 4.10
CA PRO A 48 -2.02 -7.23 4.10
C PRO A 48 -1.59 -5.79 4.37
N GLU A 49 -0.45 -5.57 5.04
CA GLU A 49 0.15 -4.25 5.29
C GLU A 49 0.46 -3.49 4.00
N ILE A 50 0.64 -4.19 2.86
CA ILE A 50 0.80 -3.55 1.56
C ILE A 50 -0.43 -2.72 1.21
N LYS A 51 -1.64 -3.23 1.52
CA LYS A 51 -2.91 -2.54 1.23
C LYS A 51 -3.06 -1.26 2.05
N GLU A 52 -2.61 -1.27 3.29
CA GLU A 52 -2.64 -0.10 4.20
C GLU A 52 -1.70 1.03 3.75
N LEU A 53 -0.75 0.75 2.86
CA LEU A 53 0.15 1.74 2.27
C LEU A 53 -0.42 2.38 0.97
N PHE A 54 -1.65 2.03 0.59
CA PHE A 54 -2.43 2.78 -0.40
C PHE A 54 -3.25 3.83 0.31
N ILE A 55 -2.88 5.09 0.08
CA ILE A 55 -3.49 6.25 0.74
C ILE A 55 -4.02 7.24 -0.29
N PRO A 56 -5.02 8.07 0.06
CA PRO A 56 -5.45 9.17 -0.80
C PRO A 56 -4.27 10.07 -1.17
N VAL A 57 -4.16 10.51 -2.43
CA VAL A 57 -3.05 11.39 -2.87
C VAL A 57 -2.91 12.65 -2.01
N GLN A 58 -4.02 13.18 -1.49
CA GLN A 58 -4.05 14.32 -0.58
C GLN A 58 -3.31 14.10 0.76
N GLU A 59 -3.16 12.84 1.20
CA GLU A 59 -2.46 12.48 2.44
C GLU A 59 -0.97 12.17 2.22
N LEU A 60 -0.49 12.17 0.97
CA LEU A 60 0.88 11.79 0.62
C LEU A 60 1.94 12.52 1.45
N ALA A 61 1.84 13.84 1.55
CA ALA A 61 2.83 14.64 2.27
C ALA A 61 2.91 14.27 3.76
N LYS A 62 1.76 14.06 4.40
CA LYS A 62 1.66 13.65 5.81
C LYS A 62 2.25 12.25 6.01
N VAL A 63 1.77 11.27 5.24
CA VAL A 63 2.19 9.87 5.36
C VAL A 63 3.67 9.71 5.03
N GLN A 64 4.21 10.48 4.08
CA GLN A 64 5.63 10.48 3.77
C GLN A 64 6.51 10.93 4.95
N ALA A 65 6.03 11.86 5.77
CA ALA A 65 6.70 12.25 7.01
C ALA A 65 6.59 11.13 8.06
N GLU A 66 5.39 10.55 8.24
CA GLU A 66 5.15 9.49 9.22
C GLU A 66 5.98 8.23 8.94
N ILE A 67 6.15 7.84 7.66
CA ILE A 67 6.99 6.69 7.25
C ILE A 67 8.45 6.84 7.73
N LYS A 68 8.94 8.06 7.92
CA LYS A 68 10.31 8.34 8.37
C LYS A 68 10.41 8.52 9.88
N GLN A 69 9.30 8.55 10.60
CA GLN A 69 9.24 8.81 12.02
C GLN A 69 9.01 7.50 12.80
N PRO A 70 10.02 7.01 13.55
CA PRO A 70 9.84 5.85 14.40
C PRO A 70 8.69 6.05 15.40
N GLY A 71 7.92 4.99 15.64
CA GLY A 71 6.76 5.01 16.53
C GLY A 71 5.43 5.34 15.85
N THR A 72 5.44 5.76 14.57
CA THR A 72 4.18 5.88 13.80
C THR A 72 3.74 4.52 13.25
N ILE A 73 2.44 4.41 12.96
CA ILE A 73 1.88 3.21 12.30
C ILE A 73 2.50 3.05 10.91
N PHE A 74 2.64 4.12 10.14
CA PHE A 74 3.19 4.07 8.79
C PHE A 74 4.68 3.68 8.75
N TYR A 75 5.47 4.08 9.74
CA TYR A 75 6.83 3.59 9.89
C TYR A 75 6.84 2.06 10.05
N ARG A 76 5.99 1.52 10.94
CA ARG A 76 5.88 0.07 11.16
C ARG A 76 5.43 -0.67 9.89
N LEU A 77 4.38 -0.18 9.22
CA LEU A 77 3.87 -0.77 7.97
C LEU A 77 4.97 -0.80 6.90
N TYR A 78 5.70 0.31 6.74
CA TYR A 78 6.80 0.39 5.79
C TYR A 78 7.90 -0.64 6.09
N GLN A 79 8.28 -0.79 7.36
CA GLN A 79 9.31 -1.77 7.77
C GLN A 79 8.86 -3.22 7.50
N VAL A 80 7.60 -3.56 7.78
CA VAL A 80 7.06 -4.90 7.48
C VAL A 80 7.13 -5.20 5.99
N VAL A 81 6.65 -4.28 5.15
CA VAL A 81 6.66 -4.46 3.69
C VAL A 81 8.09 -4.45 3.14
N GLN A 82 9.00 -3.68 3.74
CA GLN A 82 10.41 -3.67 3.37
C GLN A 82 11.06 -5.03 3.68
N ALA A 83 10.81 -5.59 4.86
CA ALA A 83 11.28 -6.93 5.22
C ALA A 83 10.68 -8.01 4.30
N PHE A 84 9.40 -7.89 3.95
CA PHE A 84 8.74 -8.78 2.97
C PHE A 84 9.43 -8.73 1.60
N SER A 85 9.81 -7.54 1.13
CA SER A 85 10.53 -7.36 -0.13
C SER A 85 11.94 -7.99 -0.10
N GLN A 86 12.65 -7.85 1.02
CA GLN A 86 14.04 -8.30 1.16
C GLN A 86 14.15 -9.80 1.41
N LYS A 87 13.18 -10.39 2.11
CA LYS A 87 13.14 -11.84 2.36
C LYS A 87 12.91 -12.67 1.11
N GLY A 88 12.74 -12.02 -0.06
CA GLY A 88 12.56 -12.71 -1.33
C GLY A 88 11.45 -13.73 -1.18
N ALA A 89 10.20 -13.26 -1.07
CA ALA A 89 9.05 -14.15 -1.22
C ALA A 89 9.11 -14.80 -2.63
N ILE A 90 9.87 -15.90 -2.66
CA ILE A 90 9.88 -17.05 -3.55
C ILE A 90 8.50 -17.30 -4.14
#